data_AF-A0A9W9S425-F1
#
_entry.id   AF-A0A9W9S425-F1
#
_cell.length_a   1.000
_cell.length_b   1.000
_cell.length_c   1.000
_cell.angle_alpha   90.00
_cell.angle_beta   90.00
_cell.angle_gamma   90.00
#
_symmetry.space_group_name_H-M   'P 1'
#
loop_
_entity.id
_entity.type
_entity.pdbx_description
1 polymer ?
#
loop_
_entity_poly.entity_id
_entity_poly.type
_entity_poly.pdbx_seq_one_letter_code
_entity_poly.pdbx_strand_id
1 'polypeptide(L)'
;MFYSIKTGAFLRALSIYFTLARILRAVMPKRLIQKRLEHYKPSQERVSRRQATTTSRPDFMSYILAYNEERGMQPSEIETNAAPIIQAGSETTTTAIAACQFYLQTNPDCYKQPAKESRTSFNSEHEITFISVAKLPYLNAVIEEGLRMYPPAPAIGPRVVPAGGAVVCGQHLPEKLCKHFSWVHAGV
;
A
#
# COMPACT_ATOMS: atom_id res chain seq x y z
N MET A 1 4.06 0.06 -12.15
CA MET A 1 2.75 0.32 -11.51
C MET A 1 2.15 1.68 -11.80
N PHE A 2 2.91 2.78 -11.98
CA PHE A 2 2.32 4.09 -12.31
C PHE A 2 1.35 4.05 -13.50
N TYR A 3 1.65 3.28 -14.54
CA TYR A 3 0.73 3.01 -15.65
C TYR A 3 -0.50 2.19 -15.23
N SER A 4 -0.36 1.22 -14.32
CA SER A 4 -1.43 0.42 -13.76
C SER A 4 -2.37 1.24 -12.86
N ILE A 5 -1.83 2.15 -12.04
CA ILE A 5 -2.60 3.11 -11.23
C ILE A 5 -3.33 4.09 -12.15
N LYS A 6 -2.65 4.67 -13.15
CA LYS A 6 -3.30 5.51 -14.17
C LYS A 6 -4.44 4.76 -14.86
N THR A 7 -4.20 3.51 -15.28
CA THR A 7 -5.23 2.66 -15.92
C THR A 7 -6.39 2.37 -14.96
N GLY A 8 -6.12 2.11 -13.68
CA GLY A 8 -7.14 1.94 -12.64
C GLY A 8 -7.96 3.22 -12.38
N ALA A 9 -7.30 4.38 -12.38
CA ALA A 9 -7.95 5.68 -12.27
C ALA A 9 -8.85 5.97 -13.48
N PHE A 10 -8.39 5.68 -14.70
CA PHE A 10 -9.22 5.73 -15.91
C PHE A 10 -10.42 4.79 -15.79
N LEU A 11 -10.22 3.50 -15.49
CA LEU A 11 -11.30 2.53 -15.32
C LEU A 11 -12.32 2.95 -14.24
N ARG A 12 -11.87 3.59 -13.15
CA ARG A 12 -12.77 4.16 -12.13
C ARG A 12 -13.55 5.35 -12.66
N ALA A 13 -12.91 6.28 -13.35
CA ALA A 13 -13.61 7.39 -14.02
C ALA A 13 -14.68 6.86 -14.99
N LEU A 14 -14.41 5.75 -15.67
CA LEU A 14 -15.39 5.06 -16.53
C LEU A 14 -16.56 4.50 -15.74
N SER A 15 -16.33 3.94 -14.54
CA SER A 15 -17.40 3.41 -13.68
C SER A 15 -18.28 4.49 -13.05
N ILE A 16 -17.77 5.73 -12.89
CA ILE A 16 -18.53 6.87 -12.35
C ILE A 16 -19.57 7.38 -13.37
N TYR A 17 -19.26 7.29 -14.67
CA TYR A 17 -20.19 7.64 -15.76
C TYR A 17 -20.76 6.37 -16.40
N PHE A 18 -21.72 5.72 -15.72
CA PHE A 18 -22.32 4.44 -16.13
C PHE A 18 -22.79 4.40 -17.60
N THR A 19 -23.32 5.51 -18.12
CA THR A 19 -23.75 5.64 -19.53
C THR A 19 -22.57 5.69 -20.51
N LEU A 20 -21.47 6.33 -20.14
CA LEU A 20 -20.26 6.46 -20.96
C LEU A 20 -19.33 5.22 -20.84
N ALA A 21 -19.48 4.44 -19.78
CA ALA A 21 -18.70 3.24 -19.49
C ALA A 21 -18.74 2.21 -20.64
N ARG A 22 -19.90 2.02 -21.28
CA ARG A 22 -20.06 1.06 -22.40
C ARG A 22 -19.25 1.49 -23.64
N ILE A 23 -19.30 2.78 -23.98
CA ILE A 23 -18.57 3.36 -25.12
C ILE A 23 -17.07 3.31 -24.84
N LEU A 24 -16.64 3.74 -23.67
CA LEU A 24 -15.22 3.76 -23.31
C LEU A 24 -14.62 2.36 -23.12
N ARG A 25 -15.41 1.35 -22.73
CA ARG A 25 -14.97 -0.05 -22.74
C ARG A 25 -14.74 -0.57 -24.16
N ALA A 26 -15.57 -0.15 -25.12
CA ALA A 26 -15.39 -0.49 -26.53
C ALA A 26 -14.19 0.24 -27.18
N VAL A 27 -13.91 1.47 -26.75
CA VAL A 27 -12.79 2.31 -27.25
C VAL A 27 -11.47 2.03 -26.51
N MET A 28 -11.51 1.25 -25.41
CA MET A 28 -10.31 0.97 -24.61
C MET A 28 -9.25 0.24 -25.44
N PRO A 29 -8.02 0.78 -25.55
CA PRO A 29 -6.96 0.13 -26.30
C PRO A 29 -6.63 -1.24 -25.70
N LYS A 30 -6.62 -2.28 -26.53
CA LYS A 30 -6.21 -3.65 -26.11
C LYS A 30 -4.84 -3.66 -25.41
N ARG A 31 -3.95 -2.73 -25.78
CA ARG A 31 -2.63 -2.52 -25.15
C ARG A 31 -2.70 -2.20 -23.64
N LEU A 32 -3.73 -1.49 -23.17
CA LEU A 32 -3.88 -1.18 -21.74
C LEU A 32 -4.35 -2.40 -20.94
N ILE A 33 -5.23 -3.21 -21.52
CA ILE A 33 -5.67 -4.48 -20.93
C ILE A 33 -4.50 -5.46 -20.86
N GLN A 34 -3.71 -5.56 -21.93
CA GLN A 34 -2.48 -6.35 -21.97
C GLN A 34 -1.50 -5.95 -20.87
N LYS A 35 -1.23 -4.64 -20.72
CA LYS A 35 -0.35 -4.12 -19.65
C LYS A 35 -0.88 -4.41 -18.25
N ARG A 36 -2.20 -4.44 -18.05
CA ARG A 36 -2.78 -4.86 -16.77
C ARG A 36 -2.48 -6.33 -16.51
N LEU A 37 -2.69 -7.21 -17.49
CA LEU A 37 -2.40 -8.64 -17.37
C LEU A 37 -0.90 -8.89 -17.12
N GLU A 38 -0.03 -8.21 -17.85
CA GLU A 38 1.43 -8.24 -17.64
C GLU A 38 1.83 -7.80 -16.23
N HIS A 39 1.07 -6.93 -15.58
CA HIS A 39 1.36 -6.48 -14.22
C HIS A 39 1.03 -7.54 -13.15
N TYR A 40 0.03 -8.39 -13.41
CA TYR A 40 -0.34 -9.47 -12.48
C TYR A 40 0.57 -10.69 -12.60
N LYS A 41 1.07 -11.00 -13.79
CA LYS A 41 1.90 -12.19 -14.05
C LYS A 41 3.09 -12.35 -13.09
N PRO A 42 3.94 -11.33 -12.83
CA PRO A 42 5.06 -11.50 -11.91
C PRO A 42 4.62 -11.80 -10.48
N SER A 43 3.46 -11.28 -10.05
CA SER A 43 2.93 -11.55 -8.72
C SER A 43 2.42 -12.97 -8.63
N GLN A 44 1.69 -13.45 -9.65
CA GLN A 44 1.26 -14.84 -9.75
C GLN A 44 2.45 -15.79 -9.75
N GLU A 45 3.44 -15.57 -10.62
CA GLU A 45 4.66 -16.38 -10.69
C GLU A 45 5.39 -16.47 -9.34
N ARG A 46 5.51 -15.36 -8.60
CA ARG A 46 6.12 -15.35 -7.26
C ARG A 46 5.33 -16.19 -6.26
N VAL A 47 4.00 -16.13 -6.32
CA VAL A 47 3.11 -16.86 -5.43
C VAL A 47 3.09 -18.34 -5.77
N SER A 48 2.92 -18.71 -7.04
CA SER A 48 2.95 -20.10 -7.47
C SER A 48 4.32 -20.74 -7.17
N ARG A 49 5.43 -20.01 -7.40
CA ARG A 49 6.77 -20.45 -6.98
C ARG A 49 6.86 -20.65 -5.47
N ARG A 50 6.32 -19.72 -4.68
CA ARG A 50 6.32 -19.82 -3.22
C ARG A 50 5.47 -20.99 -2.72
N GLN A 51 4.34 -21.29 -3.36
CA GLN A 51 3.49 -22.44 -3.07
C GLN A 51 4.20 -23.76 -3.38
N ALA A 52 4.98 -23.82 -4.47
CA ALA A 52 5.75 -24.99 -4.85
C ALA A 52 7.04 -25.19 -4.02
N THR A 53 7.42 -24.22 -3.17
CA THR A 53 8.67 -24.24 -2.41
C THR A 53 8.41 -24.48 -0.92
N THR A 54 9.03 -25.51 -0.35
CA THR A 54 9.09 -25.70 1.09
C THR A 54 10.23 -24.87 1.67
N THR A 55 9.95 -24.08 2.72
CA THR A 55 10.93 -23.24 3.40
C THR A 55 11.10 -23.69 4.84
N SER A 56 12.34 -23.67 5.34
CA SER A 56 12.65 -23.91 6.75
C SER A 56 12.29 -22.71 7.63
N ARG A 57 12.23 -21.50 7.06
CA ARG A 57 11.81 -20.28 7.74
C ARG A 57 10.34 -19.99 7.41
N PRO A 58 9.43 -20.01 8.40
CA PRO A 58 8.03 -19.68 8.15
C PRO A 58 7.87 -18.20 7.78
N ASP A 59 7.00 -17.94 6.82
CA ASP A 59 6.53 -16.61 6.46
C ASP A 59 4.99 -16.58 6.50
N PHE A 60 4.39 -15.43 6.18
CA PHE A 60 2.93 -15.30 6.23
C PHE A 60 2.19 -16.31 5.32
N MET A 61 2.79 -16.72 4.19
CA MET A 61 2.20 -17.70 3.28
C MET A 61 2.23 -19.11 3.88
N SER A 62 3.24 -19.45 4.69
CA SER A 62 3.26 -20.72 5.42
C SER A 62 2.01 -20.90 6.28
N TYR A 63 1.56 -19.83 6.95
CA TYR A 63 0.35 -19.88 7.79
C TYR A 63 -0.93 -19.91 6.94
N ILE A 64 -1.00 -19.16 5.84
CA ILE A 64 -2.16 -19.22 4.92
C ILE A 64 -2.33 -20.64 4.36
N LEU A 65 -1.24 -21.29 3.95
CA LEU A 65 -1.28 -22.63 3.37
C LEU A 65 -1.55 -23.71 4.42
N ALA A 66 -1.02 -23.56 5.64
CA ALA A 66 -1.18 -24.55 6.71
C ALA A 66 -2.61 -24.58 7.31
N TYR A 67 -3.33 -23.46 7.31
CA TYR A 67 -4.66 -23.35 7.93
C TYR A 67 -5.80 -23.18 6.90
N ASN A 68 -5.66 -23.81 5.73
CA ASN A 68 -6.55 -23.61 4.58
C ASN A 68 -7.74 -24.59 4.49
N GLU A 69 -8.06 -25.31 5.58
CA GLU A 69 -8.95 -26.49 5.52
C GLU A 69 -10.45 -26.16 5.64
N GLU A 70 -10.87 -25.34 6.61
CA GLU A 70 -12.30 -25.11 6.91
C GLU A 70 -12.85 -23.78 6.34
N ARG A 71 -11.97 -22.76 6.21
CA ARG A 71 -12.29 -21.42 5.64
C ARG A 71 -11.18 -20.93 4.70
N GLY A 72 -10.59 -21.87 3.97
CA GLY A 72 -9.45 -21.61 3.10
C GLY A 72 -9.78 -20.84 1.83
N MET A 73 -8.74 -20.27 1.22
CA MET A 73 -8.77 -19.69 -0.11
C MET A 73 -8.35 -20.74 -1.15
N GLN A 74 -9.00 -20.74 -2.31
CA GLN A 74 -8.53 -21.48 -3.47
C GLN A 74 -7.16 -20.96 -3.93
N PRO A 75 -6.31 -21.78 -4.58
CA PRO A 75 -5.00 -21.33 -5.05
C PRO A 75 -5.07 -20.07 -5.92
N SER A 76 -6.09 -19.96 -6.77
CA SER A 76 -6.36 -18.78 -7.61
C SER A 76 -6.77 -17.54 -6.81
N GLU A 77 -7.48 -17.71 -5.70
CA GLU A 77 -7.84 -16.62 -4.78
C GLU A 77 -6.60 -16.13 -4.02
N ILE A 78 -5.74 -17.06 -3.59
CA ILE A 78 -4.45 -16.73 -2.97
C ILE A 78 -3.59 -15.90 -3.94
N GLU A 79 -3.47 -16.33 -5.20
CA GLU A 79 -2.76 -15.59 -6.23
C GLU A 79 -3.35 -14.20 -6.50
N THR A 80 -4.68 -14.12 -6.57
CA THR A 80 -5.39 -12.86 -6.82
C THR A 80 -5.24 -11.87 -5.67
N ASN A 81 -5.23 -12.35 -4.43
CA ASN A 81 -5.09 -11.53 -3.22
C ASN A 81 -3.62 -11.19 -2.89
N ALA A 82 -2.67 -12.02 -3.29
CA ALA A 82 -1.26 -11.75 -3.05
C ALA A 82 -0.72 -10.59 -3.90
N ALA A 83 -1.19 -10.45 -5.14
CA ALA A 83 -0.80 -9.34 -6.01
C ALA A 83 -1.03 -7.95 -5.37
N PRO A 84 -2.23 -7.59 -4.88
CA PRO A 84 -2.45 -6.31 -4.21
C PRO A 84 -1.67 -6.16 -2.90
N ILE A 85 -1.40 -7.25 -2.16
CA ILE A 85 -0.57 -7.19 -0.94
C ILE A 85 0.88 -6.80 -1.27
N ILE A 86 1.49 -7.51 -2.22
CA ILE A 86 2.86 -7.22 -2.69
C ILE A 86 2.92 -5.78 -3.19
N GLN A 87 1.93 -5.37 -3.97
CA GLN A 87 1.82 -4.04 -4.54
C GLN A 87 1.71 -2.96 -3.46
N ALA A 88 0.81 -3.15 -2.49
CA ALA A 88 0.56 -2.20 -1.42
C ALA A 88 1.77 -2.05 -0.50
N GLY A 89 2.48 -3.15 -0.18
CA GLY A 89 3.64 -3.10 0.72
C GLY A 89 4.95 -2.65 0.06
N SER A 90 5.15 -2.97 -1.22
CA SER A 90 6.44 -2.69 -1.88
C SER A 90 6.58 -1.22 -2.24
N GLU A 91 5.64 -0.67 -3.01
CA GLU A 91 5.82 0.67 -3.58
C GLU A 91 5.63 1.78 -2.56
N THR A 92 4.69 1.61 -1.62
CA THR A 92 4.47 2.61 -0.56
C THR A 92 5.71 2.74 0.32
N THR A 93 6.28 1.62 0.74
CA THR A 93 7.49 1.57 1.56
C THR A 93 8.71 2.14 0.82
N THR A 94 8.95 1.74 -0.44
CA THR A 94 10.05 2.31 -1.25
C THR A 94 9.91 3.82 -1.38
N THR A 95 8.70 4.30 -1.61
CA THR A 95 8.41 5.74 -1.74
C THR A 95 8.65 6.48 -0.42
N ALA A 96 8.18 5.94 0.71
CA ALA A 96 8.42 6.51 2.04
C ALA A 96 9.91 6.61 2.36
N ILE A 97 10.66 5.53 2.12
CA ILE A 97 12.11 5.50 2.36
C ILE A 97 12.83 6.51 1.47
N ALA A 98 12.49 6.58 0.18
CA ALA A 98 13.08 7.54 -0.74
C ALA A 98 12.83 9.00 -0.30
N ALA A 99 11.61 9.30 0.16
CA ALA A 99 11.28 10.62 0.70
C ALA A 99 12.09 10.93 1.97
N CYS A 100 12.15 10.01 2.93
CA CYS A 100 12.97 10.18 4.14
C CYS A 100 14.43 10.45 3.78
N GLN A 101 15.01 9.65 2.88
CA GLN A 101 16.39 9.81 2.41
C GLN A 101 16.63 11.19 1.79
N PHE A 102 15.71 11.64 0.92
CA PHE A 102 15.79 12.96 0.28
C PHE A 102 15.78 14.10 1.30
N TYR A 103 14.87 14.06 2.28
CA TYR A 103 14.80 15.10 3.32
C TYR A 103 16.01 15.09 4.25
N LEU A 104 16.53 13.91 4.61
CA LEU A 104 17.76 13.81 5.40
C LEU A 104 18.97 14.36 4.65
N GLN A 105 19.11 14.07 3.35
CA GLN A 105 20.23 14.54 2.54
C GLN A 105 20.21 16.06 2.29
N THR A 106 19.01 16.65 2.25
CA THR A 106 18.84 18.11 2.11
C THR A 106 18.94 18.86 3.43
N ASN A 107 18.92 18.15 4.57
CA ASN A 107 19.04 18.72 5.92
C ASN A 107 20.14 18.01 6.72
N PRO A 108 21.43 18.37 6.50
CA PRO A 108 22.57 17.65 7.09
C PRO A 108 22.54 17.58 8.62
N ASP A 109 22.00 18.61 9.30
CA ASP A 109 21.89 18.60 10.76
C ASP A 109 20.87 17.57 11.26
N CYS A 110 19.77 17.37 10.52
CA CYS A 110 18.80 16.34 10.80
C CYS A 110 19.33 14.93 10.49
N TYR A 111 20.27 14.77 9.54
CA TYR A 111 20.91 13.49 9.25
C TYR A 111 21.89 13.02 10.34
N LYS A 112 22.59 13.95 10.99
CA LYS A 112 23.58 13.61 12.04
C LYS A 112 22.95 12.83 13.19
N GLN A 113 21.72 13.16 13.57
CA GLN A 113 21.02 12.56 14.71
C GLN A 113 20.68 11.06 14.51
N PRO A 114 19.91 10.64 13.49
CA PRO A 114 19.57 9.22 13.27
C PRO A 114 20.80 8.39 12.92
N ALA A 115 21.81 9.00 12.28
CA ALA A 115 23.07 8.33 11.98
C ALA A 115 23.89 8.07 13.26
N LYS A 116 23.94 9.04 14.19
CA LYS A 116 24.55 8.85 15.51
C LYS A 116 23.76 7.81 16.30
N GLU A 117 22.45 8.01 16.45
CA GLU A 117 21.54 7.12 17.17
C GLU A 117 21.68 5.67 16.71
N SER A 118 21.62 5.40 15.40
CA SER A 118 21.76 4.05 14.85
C SER A 118 23.13 3.43 15.13
N ARG A 119 24.21 4.21 15.08
CA ARG A 119 25.59 3.71 15.28
C ARG A 119 25.96 3.50 16.74
N THR A 120 25.30 4.20 17.67
CA THR A 120 25.60 4.10 19.10
C THR A 120 24.63 3.23 19.88
N SER A 121 23.49 2.85 19.29
CA SER A 121 22.45 2.07 19.98
C SER A 121 22.74 0.57 20.04
N PHE A 122 23.69 0.07 19.26
CA PHE A 122 24.00 -1.37 19.15
C PHE A 122 25.50 -1.60 19.23
N ASN A 123 25.91 -2.60 20.00
CA ASN A 123 27.31 -3.02 20.12
C ASN A 123 27.71 -4.07 19.08
N SER A 124 26.72 -4.77 18.52
CA SER A 124 26.93 -5.80 17.49
C SER A 124 25.74 -5.90 16.53
N GLU A 125 25.97 -6.48 15.34
CA GLU A 125 24.92 -6.69 14.35
C GLU A 125 23.76 -7.57 14.87
N HIS A 126 24.06 -8.53 15.75
CA HIS A 126 23.04 -9.41 16.34
C HIS A 126 22.04 -8.66 17.23
N GLU A 127 22.40 -7.48 17.75
CA GLU A 127 21.49 -6.64 18.52
C GLU A 127 20.49 -5.88 17.63
N ILE A 128 20.72 -5.81 16.31
CA ILE A 128 19.85 -5.15 15.33
C ILE A 128 18.70 -6.09 14.99
N THR A 129 17.62 -5.97 15.75
CA THR A 129 16.41 -6.79 15.63
C THR A 129 15.21 -5.89 15.37
N PHE A 130 14.11 -6.46 14.88
CA PHE A 130 12.86 -5.73 14.68
C PHE A 130 12.41 -4.95 15.92
N ILE A 131 12.56 -5.54 17.11
CA ILE A 131 12.14 -4.93 18.38
C ILE A 131 13.11 -3.82 18.81
N SER A 132 14.41 -4.01 18.58
CA SER A 132 15.41 -3.05 19.07
C SER A 132 15.47 -1.80 18.19
N VAL A 133 15.36 -1.92 16.86
CA VAL A 133 15.31 -0.76 15.95
C VAL A 133 14.04 0.07 16.12
N ALA A 134 12.91 -0.56 16.49
CA ALA A 134 11.66 0.13 16.76
C ALA A 134 11.74 1.07 17.98
N LYS A 135 12.78 0.93 18.82
CA LYS A 135 13.00 1.77 20.01
C LYS A 135 13.83 3.02 19.73
N LEU A 136 14.26 3.26 18.49
CA LEU A 136 15.07 4.43 18.13
C LEU A 136 14.18 5.67 17.93
N PRO A 137 14.09 6.58 18.92
CA PRO A 137 13.11 7.65 18.90
C PRO A 137 13.32 8.64 17.75
N TYR A 138 14.56 8.99 17.41
CA TYR A 138 14.81 9.96 16.35
C TYR A 138 14.56 9.36 14.98
N LEU A 139 14.98 8.10 14.76
CA LEU A 139 14.66 7.39 13.51
C LEU A 139 13.14 7.27 13.31
N ASN A 140 12.37 6.98 14.37
CA ASN A 140 10.91 6.98 14.30
C ASN A 140 10.37 8.37 13.94
N ALA A 141 10.88 9.44 14.56
CA ALA A 141 10.48 10.81 14.24
C ALA A 141 10.76 11.17 12.77
N VAL A 142 11.87 10.70 12.20
CA VAL A 142 12.19 10.89 10.76
C VAL A 142 11.17 10.18 9.87
N ILE A 143 10.78 8.96 10.21
CA ILE A 143 9.78 8.20 9.45
C ILE A 143 8.43 8.91 9.51
N GLU A 144 7.98 9.29 10.71
CA GLU A 144 6.71 10.01 10.92
C GLU A 144 6.70 11.34 10.14
N GLU A 145 7.77 12.12 10.24
CA GLU A 145 7.87 13.40 9.53
C GLU A 145 7.97 13.22 8.01
N GLY A 146 8.68 12.18 7.56
CA GLY A 146 8.75 11.80 6.15
C GLY A 146 7.37 11.42 5.59
N LEU A 147 6.57 10.67 6.34
CA LEU A 147 5.19 10.32 5.98
C LEU A 147 4.25 11.52 6.03
N ARG A 148 4.46 12.47 6.95
CA ARG A 148 3.70 13.74 7.02
C ARG A 148 3.98 14.62 5.80
N MET A 149 5.25 14.75 5.41
CA MET A 149 5.69 15.60 4.30
C MET A 149 5.41 14.98 2.93
N TYR A 150 5.60 13.67 2.81
CA TYR A 150 5.40 12.93 1.56
C TYR A 150 4.66 11.60 1.84
N PRO A 151 3.33 11.65 2.04
CA PRO A 151 2.54 10.44 2.22
C PRO A 151 2.53 9.65 0.89
N PRO A 152 3.01 8.38 0.86
CA PRO A 152 3.04 7.59 -0.38
C PRO A 152 1.66 7.30 -1.00
N ALA A 153 0.61 7.36 -0.17
CA ALA A 153 -0.78 7.17 -0.57
C ALA A 153 -1.64 8.37 -0.09
N PRO A 154 -1.50 9.55 -0.71
CA PRO A 154 -2.17 10.78 -0.25
C PRO A 154 -3.69 10.75 -0.49
N ALA A 155 -4.14 9.92 -1.43
CA ALA A 155 -5.54 9.77 -1.79
C ALA A 155 -6.12 8.50 -1.15
N ILE A 156 -7.13 8.66 -0.31
CA ILE A 156 -7.95 7.56 0.17
C ILE A 156 -9.01 7.22 -0.89
N GLY A 157 -9.24 5.93 -1.13
CA GLY A 157 -10.26 5.47 -2.07
C GLY A 157 -11.66 5.97 -1.67
N PRO A 158 -12.57 6.13 -2.64
CA PRO A 158 -13.91 6.64 -2.36
C PRO A 158 -14.66 5.77 -1.35
N ARG A 159 -15.50 6.42 -0.54
CA ARG A 159 -16.43 5.77 0.40
C ARG A 159 -17.87 6.09 -0.02
N VAL A 160 -18.76 5.12 0.19
CA VAL A 160 -20.20 5.27 -0.06
C VAL A 160 -20.90 5.44 1.29
N VAL A 161 -21.74 6.46 1.41
CA VAL A 161 -22.55 6.68 2.62
C VAL A 161 -23.56 5.54 2.78
N PRO A 162 -23.66 4.92 3.98
CA PRO A 162 -24.57 3.80 4.23
C PRO A 162 -26.04 4.20 4.07
N ALA A 163 -26.92 3.20 4.04
CA ALA A 163 -28.36 3.41 4.05
C ALA A 163 -28.79 4.23 5.27
N GLY A 164 -29.68 5.20 5.08
CA GLY A 164 -30.11 6.12 6.14
C GLY A 164 -29.20 7.36 6.34
N GLY A 165 -28.14 7.50 5.56
CA GLY A 165 -27.23 8.65 5.64
C GLY A 165 -26.20 8.54 6.77
N ALA A 166 -25.38 9.57 6.94
CA ALA A 166 -24.39 9.66 8.02
C ALA A 166 -24.18 11.11 8.47
N VAL A 167 -23.88 11.35 9.75
CA VAL A 167 -23.54 12.69 10.24
C VAL A 167 -22.03 12.80 10.40
N VAL A 168 -21.42 13.78 9.73
CA VAL A 168 -19.98 14.06 9.82
C VAL A 168 -19.80 15.55 10.11
N CYS A 169 -19.07 15.89 11.18
CA CYS A 169 -18.89 17.27 11.63
C CYS A 169 -20.21 18.04 11.79
N GLY A 170 -21.25 17.38 12.33
CA GLY A 170 -22.59 17.95 12.49
C GLY A 170 -23.40 18.10 11.18
N GLN A 171 -22.85 17.73 10.04
CA GLN A 171 -23.52 17.82 8.73
C GLN A 171 -24.08 16.46 8.32
N HIS A 172 -25.35 16.41 7.93
CA HIS A 172 -25.96 15.20 7.40
C HIS A 172 -25.53 14.95 5.96
N LEU A 173 -25.01 13.76 5.70
CA LEU A 173 -24.64 13.24 4.40
C LEU A 173 -25.75 12.28 3.93
N PRO A 174 -26.36 12.51 2.75
CA PRO A 174 -27.38 11.62 2.23
C PRO A 174 -26.80 10.26 1.83
N GLU A 175 -27.64 9.22 1.88
CA GLU A 175 -27.27 7.87 1.45
C GLU A 175 -26.73 7.83 0.01
N LYS A 176 -25.91 6.81 -0.29
CA LYS A 176 -25.34 6.56 -1.63
C LYS A 176 -24.44 7.68 -2.17
N LEU A 177 -24.17 8.72 -1.38
CA LEU A 177 -23.20 9.73 -1.74
C LEU A 177 -21.79 9.13 -1.71
N CYS A 178 -21.05 9.29 -2.80
CA CYS A 178 -19.68 8.81 -2.95
C CYS A 178 -18.70 9.97 -2.75
N LYS A 179 -17.89 9.95 -1.69
CA LYS A 179 -16.90 11.02 -1.41
C LYS A 179 -15.48 10.50 -1.36
N HIS A 180 -14.54 11.33 -1.82
CA HIS A 180 -13.11 11.20 -1.51
C HIS A 180 -12.84 11.99 -0.23
N PHE A 181 -12.61 11.30 0.89
CA PHE A 181 -12.16 11.96 2.11
C PHE A 181 -10.65 11.75 2.23
N SER A 182 -9.86 12.81 2.05
CA SER A 182 -8.47 12.84 2.53
C SER A 182 -8.53 13.42 3.94
N TRP A 183 -8.22 12.62 4.95
CA TRP A 183 -8.05 13.11 6.31
C TRP A 183 -6.72 13.85 6.36
N VAL A 184 -6.74 15.17 6.20
CA VAL A 184 -5.63 16.03 6.65
C VAL A 184 -5.95 16.39 8.09
N HIS A 185 -5.02 16.06 8.99
CA HIS A 185 -5.08 16.27 10.43
C HIS A 185 -5.91 17.51 10.83
N ALA A 186 -7.05 17.27 11.48
CA ALA A 186 -7.62 18.26 12.38
C ALA A 186 -6.74 18.26 13.62
N GLY A 187 -5.87 19.27 13.73
CA GLY A 187 -5.11 19.52 14.93
C GLY A 187 -6.04 19.73 16.12
N VAL A 188 -5.77 18.99 17.18
CA VAL A 188 -5.99 19.39 18.58
C VAL A 188 -4.66 19.16 19.27
#